data_AF-A0A3B8L5Q7-F1
#
_entry.id   AF-A0A3B8L5Q7-F1
#
_cell.length_a   1.000
_cell.length_b   1.000
_cell.length_c   1.000
_cell.angle_alpha   90.00
_cell.angle_beta   90.00
_cell.angle_gamma   90.00
#
_symmetry.space_group_name_H-M   'P 1'
#
loop_
_entity.id
_entity.type
_entity.pdbx_description
1 polymer ?
#
loop_
_entity_poly.entity_id
_entity_poly.type
_entity_poly.pdbx_seq_one_letter_code
_entity_poly.pdbx_strand_id
1 'polypeptide(L)'
;MDSRSPRDGKSIEDIGHYDPMVSDKSQRVTINMERAEYWMSVGALPTDKVAVLIDKLNNNRFGTASEPPPMTAPKEPPPPEEPVAEEAAPTDETTDGEEAPAEEA
;
A
#
# COMPACT_ATOMS: atom_id res chain seq x y z
N MET A 1 6.64 20.00 -22.31
CA MET A 1 7.25 18.99 -23.21
C MET A 1 6.35 18.82 -24.43
N ASP A 2 6.89 18.56 -25.62
CA ASP A 2 6.10 18.14 -26.80
C ASP A 2 5.69 16.66 -26.64
N SER A 3 4.43 16.31 -26.90
CA SER A 3 3.91 14.95 -26.78
C SER A 3 4.58 13.93 -27.70
N ARG A 4 5.27 14.37 -28.76
CA ARG A 4 6.07 13.53 -29.67
C ARG A 4 7.50 13.27 -29.19
N SER A 5 7.96 13.97 -28.15
CA SER A 5 9.26 13.71 -27.52
C SER A 5 9.20 12.47 -26.61
N PRO A 6 10.34 11.84 -26.29
CA PRO A 6 10.39 10.81 -25.24
C PRO A 6 10.04 11.43 -23.86
N ARG A 7 9.43 10.63 -22.98
CA ARG A 7 8.94 11.04 -21.65
C ARG A 7 10.01 11.75 -20.79
N ASP A 8 11.21 11.19 -20.79
CA ASP A 8 12.37 11.70 -20.03
C ASP A 8 13.31 12.52 -20.94
N GLY A 9 12.75 13.13 -22.00
CA GLY A 9 13.46 13.97 -22.95
C GLY A 9 13.61 15.42 -22.50
N LYS A 10 14.00 16.29 -23.44
CA LYS A 10 14.17 17.73 -23.17
C LYS A 10 12.84 18.40 -22.81
N SER A 11 12.76 18.94 -21.59
CA SER A 11 11.70 19.87 -21.16
C SER A 11 11.75 21.18 -21.95
N ILE A 12 10.61 21.86 -22.07
CA ILE A 12 10.56 23.24 -22.58
C ILE A 12 10.94 24.20 -21.44
N GLU A 13 10.34 23.92 -20.27
CA GLU A 13 10.51 24.61 -19.01
C GLU A 13 10.11 23.63 -17.90
N ASP A 14 10.81 23.66 -16.77
CA ASP A 14 10.51 22.85 -15.59
C ASP A 14 9.84 23.73 -14.53
N ILE A 15 8.51 23.60 -14.45
CA ILE A 15 7.65 24.50 -13.65
C ILE A 15 7.43 24.03 -12.20
N GLY A 16 8.00 22.89 -11.80
CA GLY A 16 7.75 22.31 -10.47
C GLY A 16 8.17 20.85 -10.33
N HIS A 17 7.91 20.26 -9.17
CA HIS A 17 8.14 18.85 -8.88
C HIS A 17 7.00 18.23 -8.04
N TYR A 18 6.92 16.90 -8.06
CA TYR A 18 6.04 16.12 -7.21
C TYR A 18 6.84 15.01 -6.51
N ASP A 19 6.89 15.04 -5.18
CA ASP A 19 7.47 13.98 -4.36
C ASP A 19 6.37 13.29 -3.53
N PRO A 20 6.00 12.04 -3.85
CA PRO A 20 4.98 11.29 -3.10
C PRO A 20 5.47 10.78 -1.73
N MET A 21 6.78 10.77 -1.46
CA MET A 21 7.37 10.19 -0.24
C MET A 21 7.31 11.13 0.97
N VAL A 22 7.09 12.44 0.75
CA VAL A 22 6.94 13.41 1.85
C VAL A 22 5.70 13.08 2.68
N SER A 23 5.84 13.00 4.00
CA SER A 23 4.75 12.65 4.92
C SER A 23 3.62 13.69 4.87
N ASP A 24 3.96 14.96 5.02
CA ASP A 24 3.01 16.06 4.81
C ASP A 24 2.52 16.11 3.36
N LYS A 25 1.20 16.28 3.20
CA LYS A 25 0.56 16.22 1.87
C LYS A 25 0.62 17.54 1.11
N SER A 26 0.76 18.68 1.79
CA SER A 26 0.87 20.00 1.15
C SER A 26 2.25 20.21 0.52
N GLN A 27 3.30 19.72 1.17
CA GLN A 27 4.69 19.84 0.70
C GLN A 27 5.06 18.86 -0.43
N ARG A 28 4.19 17.90 -0.78
CA ARG A 28 4.43 16.95 -1.89
C ARG A 28 4.51 17.61 -3.25
N VAL A 29 3.84 18.75 -3.43
CA VAL A 29 3.66 19.40 -4.74
C VAL A 29 4.19 20.81 -4.65
N THR A 30 5.23 21.12 -5.43
CA THR A 30 5.72 22.49 -5.61
C THR A 30 5.58 22.84 -7.08
N ILE A 31 4.72 23.82 -7.42
CA ILE A 31 4.50 24.27 -8.81
C ILE A 31 4.49 25.81 -8.83
N ASN A 32 5.18 26.40 -9.80
CA ASN A 32 5.05 27.81 -10.13
C ASN A 32 3.71 28.03 -10.88
N MET A 33 2.72 28.54 -10.15
CA MET A 33 1.35 28.73 -10.65
C MET A 33 1.27 29.75 -11.79
N GLU A 34 2.05 30.84 -11.76
CA GLU A 34 2.07 31.87 -12.81
C GLU A 34 2.52 31.26 -14.15
N ARG A 35 3.54 30.40 -14.13
CA ARG A 35 4.01 29.70 -15.34
C ARG A 35 3.05 28.60 -15.78
N ALA A 36 2.39 27.89 -14.85
CA ALA A 36 1.36 26.91 -15.17
C ALA A 36 0.16 27.57 -15.88
N GLU A 37 -0.34 28.70 -15.35
CA GLU A 37 -1.43 29.49 -15.94
C GLU A 37 -1.05 30.06 -17.31
N TYR A 38 0.17 30.59 -17.46
CA TYR A 38 0.68 31.01 -18.76
C TYR A 38 0.64 29.88 -19.79
N TRP A 39 1.20 28.71 -19.48
CA TRP A 39 1.22 27.59 -20.43
C TRP A 39 -0.18 27.05 -20.75
N MET A 40 -1.10 27.02 -19.78
CA MET A 40 -2.51 26.70 -20.04
C MET A 40 -3.16 27.74 -20.97
N SER A 41 -2.87 29.04 -20.81
CA SER A 41 -3.39 30.10 -21.71
C SER A 41 -2.88 29.98 -23.15
N VAL A 42 -1.68 29.42 -23.34
CA VAL A 42 -1.07 29.12 -24.65
C VAL A 42 -1.59 27.80 -25.25
N GLY A 43 -2.45 27.07 -24.54
CA GLY A 43 -3.08 25.82 -25.01
C GLY A 43 -2.35 24.55 -24.59
N ALA A 44 -1.48 24.59 -23.58
CA ALA A 44 -0.91 23.37 -23.00
C ALA A 44 -1.99 22.57 -22.25
N LEU A 45 -2.14 21.29 -22.60
CA LEU A 45 -3.07 20.37 -21.95
C LEU A 45 -2.35 19.58 -20.84
N PRO A 46 -2.71 19.75 -19.55
CA PRO A 46 -2.19 18.91 -18.48
C PRO A 46 -2.80 17.49 -18.56
N THR A 47 -2.08 16.50 -18.05
CA THR A 47 -2.64 15.15 -17.86
C THR A 47 -3.58 15.12 -16.65
N ASP A 48 -4.48 14.15 -16.57
CA ASP A 48 -5.51 14.07 -15.51
C ASP A 48 -4.92 14.12 -14.10
N LYS A 49 -3.76 13.49 -13.89
CA LYS A 49 -3.07 13.53 -12.60
C LYS A 49 -2.56 14.93 -12.27
N VAL A 50 -1.97 15.63 -13.25
CA VAL A 50 -1.46 17.00 -13.08
C VAL A 50 -2.61 17.98 -12.85
N ALA A 51 -3.73 17.84 -13.58
CA ALA A 51 -4.94 18.64 -13.36
C ALA A 51 -5.46 18.50 -11.91
N VAL A 52 -5.48 17.28 -11.37
CA VAL A 52 -5.86 17.03 -9.96
C VAL A 52 -4.84 17.63 -8.96
N LEU A 53 -3.55 17.73 -9.28
CA LEU A 53 -2.57 18.41 -8.42
C LEU A 53 -2.76 19.93 -8.44
N ILE A 54 -3.02 20.51 -9.62
CA ILE A 54 -3.32 21.94 -9.80
C ILE A 54 -4.61 22.33 -9.04
N ASP A 55 -5.68 21.54 -9.16
CA ASP A 55 -6.93 21.77 -8.41
C ASP A 55 -6.71 21.73 -6.88
N LYS A 56 -5.88 20.80 -6.40
CA LYS A 56 -5.53 20.71 -4.97
C LYS A 56 -4.72 21.90 -4.48
N LEU A 57 -3.81 22.44 -5.29
CA LEU A 57 -3.08 23.66 -4.97
C LEU A 57 -4.05 24.86 -4.91
N ASN A 58 -4.84 25.08 -5.96
CA ASN A 58 -5.77 26.21 -6.06
C ASN A 58 -6.80 26.24 -4.93
N ASN A 59 -7.35 25.08 -4.58
CA ASN A 59 -8.37 24.97 -3.53
C ASN A 59 -7.78 24.64 -2.14
N ASN A 60 -6.46 24.51 -2.02
CA ASN A 60 -5.74 23.98 -0.85
C ASN A 60 -6.31 22.67 -0.28
N ARG A 61 -6.75 21.75 -1.15
CA ARG A 61 -7.48 20.51 -0.80
C ARG A 61 -6.56 19.32 -0.54
N PHE A 62 -5.44 19.56 0.12
CA PHE A 62 -4.55 18.51 0.63
C PHE A 62 -5.17 17.87 1.88
N GLY A 63 -6.23 17.09 1.69
CA GLY A 63 -7.01 16.51 2.78
C GLY A 63 -6.11 15.77 3.77
N THR A 64 -6.37 15.94 5.07
CA THR A 64 -5.58 15.38 6.18
C THR A 64 -5.30 13.90 6.01
N ALA A 65 -4.25 13.37 6.63
CA ALA A 65 -4.12 11.92 6.74
C ALA A 65 -5.37 11.41 7.48
N SER A 66 -6.22 10.65 6.78
CA SER A 66 -7.27 9.90 7.46
C SER A 66 -6.57 9.02 8.48
N GLU A 67 -6.99 9.07 9.73
CA GLU A 67 -6.45 8.18 10.75
C GLU A 67 -6.54 6.74 10.24
N PRO A 68 -5.51 5.90 10.49
CA PRO A 68 -5.60 4.49 10.14
C PRO A 68 -6.86 3.95 10.83
N PRO A 69 -7.67 3.11 10.14
CA PRO A 69 -8.84 2.52 10.78
C PRO A 69 -8.38 1.86 12.08
N PRO A 70 -9.08 2.06 13.20
CA PRO A 70 -8.65 1.52 14.48
C PRO A 70 -8.48 0.01 14.30
N MET A 71 -7.26 -0.50 14.54
CA MET A 71 -6.98 -1.92 14.39
C MET A 71 -7.96 -2.65 15.30
N THR A 72 -8.88 -3.41 14.71
CA THR A 72 -9.88 -4.16 15.45
C THR A 72 -9.12 -5.10 16.38
N ALA A 73 -9.32 -4.93 17.69
CA ALA A 73 -8.65 -5.77 18.67
C ALA A 73 -8.90 -7.26 18.35
N PRO A 74 -7.89 -8.14 18.50
CA PRO A 74 -8.07 -9.56 18.23
C PRO A 74 -9.24 -10.09 19.06
N LYS A 75 -10.18 -10.76 18.41
CA LYS A 75 -11.34 -11.35 19.07
C LYS A 75 -10.84 -12.35 20.12
N GLU A 76 -11.21 -12.10 21.37
CA GLU A 76 -10.86 -12.96 22.50
C GLU A 76 -11.27 -14.41 22.21
N PRO A 77 -10.38 -15.40 22.41
CA PRO A 77 -10.74 -16.80 22.21
C PRO A 77 -11.86 -17.17 23.18
N PRO A 78 -12.78 -18.08 22.80
CA PRO A 78 -13.80 -18.55 23.73
C PRO A 78 -13.14 -19.17 24.97
N PRO A 79 -13.76 -19.04 26.16
CA PRO A 79 -13.21 -19.59 27.38
C PRO A 79 -13.03 -21.11 27.25
N PRO A 80 -11.99 -21.68 27.89
CA PRO A 80 -11.75 -23.12 27.83
C PRO A 80 -12.93 -23.88 28.44
N GLU A 81 -13.46 -24.85 27.70
CA GLU A 81 -14.45 -25.79 28.22
C GLU A 81 -13.79 -26.62 29.32
N GLU A 82 -14.37 -26.59 30.53
CA GLU A 82 -13.86 -27.34 31.68
C GLU A 82 -13.96 -28.86 31.42
N PRO A 83 -12.98 -29.66 31.89
CA PRO A 83 -12.81 -31.03 31.42
C PRO A 83 -13.94 -31.93 31.90
N VAL A 84 -14.70 -32.49 30.94
CA VAL A 84 -15.57 -33.64 31.22
C VAL A 84 -14.72 -34.83 31.66
N ALA A 85 -15.19 -35.47 32.73
CA ALA A 85 -14.47 -36.50 33.46
C ALA A 85 -14.15 -37.74 32.61
N GLU A 86 -12.92 -38.22 32.78
CA GLU A 86 -12.62 -39.60 33.19
C GLU A 86 -13.65 -40.68 32.82
N GLU A 87 -13.35 -41.46 31.77
CA GLU A 87 -13.40 -42.92 31.90
C GLU A 87 -12.34 -43.56 30.99
N ALA A 88 -11.32 -44.16 31.60
CA ALA A 88 -10.31 -44.92 30.89
C ALA A 88 -10.77 -46.38 30.73
N ALA A 89 -11.05 -46.79 29.50
CA ALA A 89 -11.21 -48.20 29.15
C ALA A 89 -9.87 -48.77 28.61
N PRO A 90 -9.23 -49.72 29.31
CA PRO A 90 -8.02 -50.41 28.84
C PRO A 90 -8.36 -51.64 27.98
N THR A 91 -7.31 -52.33 27.50
CA THR A 91 -7.31 -53.54 26.62
C THR A 91 -7.62 -53.25 25.13
N ASP A 92 -7.01 -53.91 24.14
CA ASP A 92 -6.08 -55.05 24.20
C ASP A 92 -5.03 -55.07 23.05
N GLU A 93 -4.22 -56.12 23.06
CA GLU A 93 -2.96 -56.39 22.35
C GLU A 93 -3.03 -56.64 20.82
N THR A 94 -1.84 -56.70 20.18
CA THR A 94 -1.53 -57.51 18.97
C THR A 94 -2.18 -57.05 17.64
N THR A 95 -1.44 -56.75 16.56
CA THR A 95 -0.55 -57.66 15.77
C THR A 95 0.43 -56.78 14.97
N ASP A 96 1.74 -56.89 15.19
CA ASP A 96 2.72 -57.65 14.36
C ASP A 96 2.86 -57.20 12.89
N GLY A 97 4.11 -57.03 12.45
CA GLY A 97 4.46 -56.40 11.16
C GLY A 97 5.96 -56.15 10.99
N GLU A 98 6.75 -57.20 11.20
CA GLU A 98 8.21 -57.22 11.00
C GLU A 98 8.60 -57.06 9.51
N GLU A 99 9.59 -56.21 9.20
CA GLU A 99 10.71 -56.62 8.34
C GLU A 99 12.01 -55.82 8.56
N ALA A 100 13.12 -56.54 8.39
CA ALA A 100 14.47 -56.37 8.91
C ALA A 100 15.38 -55.31 8.22
N PRO A 101 16.64 -55.09 8.70
CA PRO A 101 17.54 -54.01 8.28
C PRO A 101 18.77 -54.46 7.45
N ALA A 102 19.53 -53.48 6.91
CA ALA A 102 20.95 -53.55 6.48
C ALA A 102 21.50 -52.10 6.47
N GLU A 103 22.70 -51.73 6.96
CA GLU A 103 24.08 -52.13 6.55
C GLU A 103 24.32 -51.83 5.05
N GLU A 104 25.41 -51.28 4.51
CA GLU A 104 26.74 -50.78 4.97
C GLU A 104 26.78 -49.22 4.85
N ALA A 105 27.78 -48.45 5.28
CA ALA A 105 29.07 -48.72 5.95
C ALA A 105 29.43 -47.54 6.88
#